data_AF-A0A225VDC0-F1
#
_entry.id   AF-A0A225VDC0-F1
#
_cell.length_a   1.000
_cell.length_b   1.000
_cell.length_c   1.000
_cell.angle_alpha   90.00
_cell.angle_beta   90.00
_cell.angle_gamma   90.00
#
_symmetry.space_group_name_H-M   'P 1'
#
loop_
_entity.id
_entity.type
_entity.pdbx_description
1 polymer ?
#
loop_
_entity_poly.entity_id
_entity_poly.type
_entity_poly.pdbx_seq_one_letter_code
_entity_poly.pdbx_strand_id
1 'polypeptide(L)'
;MLHRFFELLPFLDSDREDLADVLSTAAAKRCLRALLKELTNVESVSKALQGEGVNLLECPDFESGCVQVLKHQAKRLTRAEKAAVEPFLAAGQSEGEPDAENEADASFVERLQKRRRLEDQQPGYELLSTISPT
;
A
#
# COMPACT_ATOMS: atom_id res chain seq x y z
N MET A 1 13.89 -6.26 -12.24
CA MET A 1 13.59 -7.34 -13.21
C MET A 1 12.28 -7.10 -13.97
N LEU A 2 11.14 -6.89 -13.28
CA LEU A 2 9.84 -6.65 -13.94
C LEU A 2 9.77 -5.33 -14.75
N HIS A 3 10.37 -4.25 -14.24
CA HIS A 3 10.42 -2.97 -14.98
C HIS A 3 11.10 -3.12 -16.35
N ARG A 4 12.26 -3.78 -16.35
CA ARG A 4 13.03 -4.12 -17.56
C ARG A 4 12.26 -5.00 -18.54
N PHE A 5 11.43 -5.93 -18.04
CA PHE A 5 10.57 -6.75 -18.91
C PHE A 5 9.58 -5.88 -19.71
N PHE A 6 8.99 -4.86 -19.10
CA PHE A 6 8.07 -3.94 -19.78
C PHE A 6 8.78 -2.94 -20.71
N GLU A 7 9.99 -2.51 -20.38
CA GLU A 7 10.83 -1.69 -21.27
C GLU A 7 11.24 -2.45 -22.54
N LEU A 8 11.53 -3.74 -22.42
CA LEU A 8 11.94 -4.58 -23.53
C LEU A 8 10.76 -5.09 -24.38
N LEU A 9 9.55 -5.07 -23.82
CA LEU A 9 8.34 -5.62 -24.45
C LEU A 9 8.03 -5.06 -25.85
N PRO A 10 8.18 -3.75 -26.14
CA PRO A 10 7.98 -3.19 -27.47
C PRO A 10 9.01 -3.66 -28.50
N PHE A 11 10.15 -4.16 -28.05
CA PHE A 11 11.25 -4.65 -28.89
C PHE A 11 11.18 -6.17 -29.11
N LEU A 12 10.30 -6.87 -28.40
CA LEU A 12 10.05 -8.30 -28.57
C LEU A 12 8.96 -8.48 -29.62
N ASP A 13 9.39 -8.84 -30.82
CA ASP A 13 8.53 -9.11 -31.97
C ASP A 13 7.54 -10.24 -31.62
N SER A 14 6.26 -9.91 -31.48
CA SER A 14 5.23 -10.85 -31.00
C SER A 14 4.73 -11.81 -32.09
N ASP A 15 5.10 -11.53 -33.35
CA ASP A 15 4.73 -12.31 -34.54
C ASP A 15 5.76 -13.41 -34.86
N ARG A 16 6.87 -13.44 -34.10
CA ARG A 16 7.86 -14.50 -34.14
C ARG A 16 7.31 -15.76 -33.46
N GLU A 17 6.99 -16.79 -34.27
CA GLU A 17 6.50 -18.10 -33.79
C GLU A 17 7.40 -18.71 -32.70
N ASP A 18 8.72 -18.50 -32.77
CA ASP A 18 9.70 -19.01 -31.79
C ASP A 18 9.62 -18.32 -30.42
N LEU A 19 8.99 -17.14 -30.34
CA LEU A 19 8.87 -16.35 -29.11
C LEU A 19 7.44 -16.32 -28.56
N ALA A 20 6.44 -16.72 -29.36
CA ALA A 20 5.02 -16.74 -28.97
C ALA A 20 4.77 -17.62 -27.74
N ASP A 21 5.46 -18.76 -27.64
CA ASP A 21 5.36 -19.70 -26.51
C ASP A 21 6.10 -19.21 -25.24
N VAL A 22 7.05 -18.29 -25.39
CA VAL A 22 7.86 -17.71 -24.30
C VAL A 22 7.25 -16.41 -23.79
N LEU A 23 6.57 -15.66 -24.66
CA LEU A 23 5.91 -14.41 -24.30
C LEU A 23 4.72 -14.68 -23.38
N SER A 24 4.68 -13.93 -22.29
CA SER A 24 3.55 -14.00 -21.37
C SER A 24 2.26 -13.61 -22.09
N THR A 25 1.18 -14.36 -21.86
CA THR A 25 -0.13 -14.05 -22.43
C THR A 25 -0.58 -12.62 -22.08
N ALA A 26 -1.51 -12.05 -22.87
CA ALA A 26 -2.05 -10.73 -22.57
C ALA A 26 -2.61 -10.63 -21.14
N ALA A 27 -3.23 -11.71 -20.65
CA ALA A 27 -3.68 -11.83 -19.26
C ALA A 27 -2.50 -11.77 -18.28
N ALA A 28 -1.46 -12.58 -18.49
CA ALA A 28 -0.27 -12.57 -17.64
C ALA A 28 0.42 -11.19 -17.61
N LYS A 29 0.56 -10.52 -18.77
CA LYS A 29 1.11 -9.15 -18.87
C LYS A 29 0.27 -8.14 -18.06
N ARG A 30 -1.06 -8.25 -18.06
CA ARG A 30 -1.93 -7.41 -17.20
C ARG A 30 -1.72 -7.69 -15.72
N CYS A 31 -1.67 -8.96 -15.33
CA CYS A 31 -1.37 -9.35 -13.94
C CYS A 31 -0.01 -8.84 -13.49
N LEU A 32 1.02 -8.92 -14.35
CA LEU A 32 2.36 -8.41 -14.04
C LEU A 32 2.39 -6.88 -13.89
N ARG A 33 1.57 -6.13 -14.65
CA ARG A 33 1.44 -4.68 -14.47
C ARG A 33 0.76 -4.34 -13.15
N ALA A 34 -0.32 -5.04 -12.80
CA ALA A 34 -0.97 -4.88 -11.51
C ALA A 34 0.01 -5.18 -10.36
N LEU A 35 0.76 -6.28 -10.46
CA LEU A 35 1.78 -6.64 -9.49
C LEU A 35 2.89 -5.59 -9.38
N LEU A 36 3.37 -5.04 -10.51
CA LEU A 36 4.37 -3.98 -10.50
C LEU A 36 3.86 -2.73 -9.76
N LYS A 37 2.60 -2.35 -9.99
CA LYS A 37 1.96 -1.22 -9.28
C LYS A 37 1.86 -1.49 -7.77
N GLU A 38 1.51 -2.70 -7.37
CA GLU A 38 1.48 -3.09 -5.95
C GLU A 38 2.89 -3.06 -5.33
N LEU A 39 3.90 -3.57 -6.03
CA LEU A 39 5.28 -3.55 -5.54
C LEU A 39 5.83 -2.13 -5.38
N THR A 40 5.43 -1.18 -6.24
CA THR A 40 5.81 0.24 -6.05
C THR A 40 5.18 0.86 -4.80
N ASN A 41 3.98 0.43 -4.41
CA ASN A 41 3.39 0.85 -3.14
C ASN A 41 4.20 0.32 -1.95
N VAL A 42 4.60 -0.96 -1.99
CA VAL A 42 5.43 -1.59 -0.94
C VAL A 42 6.78 -0.90 -0.82
N GLU A 43 7.44 -0.60 -1.93
CA GLU A 43 8.71 0.12 -1.94
C GLU A 43 8.56 1.55 -1.37
N SER A 44 7.52 2.27 -1.78
CA SER A 44 7.21 3.61 -1.26
C SER A 44 6.98 3.58 0.26
N VAL A 45 6.20 2.61 0.75
CA VAL A 45 5.95 2.42 2.19
C VAL A 45 7.24 2.08 2.93
N SER A 46 8.03 1.15 2.42
CA SER A 46 9.32 0.76 3.03
C SER A 46 10.27 1.96 3.13
N LYS A 47 10.42 2.75 2.06
CA LYS A 47 11.25 3.96 2.06
C LYS A 47 10.75 5.04 3.00
N ALA A 48 9.43 5.20 3.14
CA ALA A 48 8.86 6.19 4.06
C ALA A 48 8.94 5.76 5.54
N LEU A 49 8.96 4.45 5.80
CA LEU A 49 9.18 3.90 7.14
C LEU A 49 10.66 3.88 7.54
N GLN A 50 11.57 3.93 6.57
CA GLN A 50 12.99 4.13 6.83
C GLN A 50 13.23 5.57 7.30
N GLY A 51 13.69 5.72 8.55
CA GLY A 51 14.09 7.00 9.14
C GLY A 51 15.59 7.06 9.41
N GLU A 52 16.10 8.22 9.82
CA GLU A 52 17.50 8.36 10.24
C GLU A 52 17.73 7.50 11.50
N GLY A 53 18.30 6.30 11.30
CA GLY A 53 18.54 5.30 12.36
C GLY A 53 17.47 4.21 12.51
N VAL A 54 16.44 4.16 11.65
CA VAL A 54 15.43 3.09 11.68
C VAL A 54 15.49 2.31 10.37
N ASN A 55 16.09 1.12 10.43
CA ASN A 55 16.08 0.17 9.33
C ASN A 55 14.97 -0.85 9.60
N LEU A 56 13.86 -0.78 8.88
CA LEU A 56 12.72 -1.71 9.05
C LEU A 56 13.14 -3.18 8.83
N LEU A 57 14.21 -3.40 8.06
CA LEU A 57 14.83 -4.71 7.82
C LEU A 57 15.58 -5.27 9.04
N GLU A 58 15.80 -4.47 10.08
CA GLU A 58 16.53 -4.86 11.29
C GLU A 58 15.60 -5.26 12.45
N CYS A 59 14.29 -5.38 12.21
CA CYS A 59 13.33 -5.79 13.23
C CYS A 59 12.69 -7.16 12.90
N PRO A 60 13.41 -8.28 13.11
CA PRO A 60 12.94 -9.62 12.74
C PRO A 60 11.64 -10.03 13.47
N ASP A 61 11.45 -9.57 14.70
CA ASP A 61 10.23 -9.82 15.47
C ASP A 61 9.01 -9.09 14.89
N PHE A 62 9.20 -7.89 14.32
CA PHE A 62 8.13 -7.17 13.63
C PHE A 62 7.72 -7.91 12.35
N GLU A 63 8.69 -8.28 11.51
CA GLU A 63 8.42 -9.00 10.25
C GLU A 63 7.73 -10.35 10.50
N SER A 64 8.29 -11.16 11.40
CA SER A 64 7.71 -12.46 11.78
C SER A 64 6.32 -12.29 12.40
N GLY A 65 6.15 -11.27 13.25
CA GLY A 65 4.87 -10.92 13.85
C GLY A 65 3.81 -10.57 12.80
N CYS A 66 4.12 -9.71 11.84
CA CYS A 66 3.23 -9.36 10.73
C CYS A 66 2.82 -10.59 9.91
N VAL A 67 3.77 -11.48 9.57
CA VAL A 67 3.48 -12.71 8.82
C VAL A 67 2.53 -13.63 9.60
N GLN A 68 2.70 -13.76 10.91
CA GLN A 68 1.80 -14.56 11.74
C GLN A 68 0.39 -13.96 11.82
N VAL A 69 0.28 -12.64 11.95
CA VAL A 69 -1.02 -11.94 11.93
C VAL A 69 -1.72 -12.15 10.58
N LEU A 70 -1.02 -11.97 9.46
CA LEU A 70 -1.55 -12.17 8.11
C LEU A 70 -1.97 -13.62 7.84
N LYS A 71 -1.30 -14.59 8.47
CA LYS A 71 -1.70 -16.02 8.42
C LYS A 71 -2.88 -16.35 9.35
N HIS A 72 -3.48 -15.37 10.02
CA HIS A 72 -4.50 -15.56 11.06
C HIS A 72 -4.02 -16.41 12.25
N GLN A 73 -2.71 -16.39 12.53
CA GLN A 73 -2.05 -17.15 13.58
C GLN A 73 -1.63 -16.26 14.76
N ALA A 74 -2.38 -15.19 15.05
CA ALA A 74 -2.05 -14.24 16.12
C ALA A 74 -1.89 -14.89 17.52
N LYS A 75 -2.47 -16.07 17.75
CA LYS A 75 -2.28 -16.85 18.99
C LYS A 75 -0.86 -17.41 19.15
N ARG A 76 -0.08 -17.47 18.08
CA ARG A 76 1.29 -18.02 18.05
C ARG A 76 2.37 -16.95 18.24
N LEU A 77 1.98 -15.68 18.33
CA LEU A 77 2.91 -14.56 18.50
C LEU A 77 3.69 -14.74 19.81
N THR A 78 5.00 -14.66 19.70
CA THR A 78 5.87 -14.56 20.87
C THR A 78 5.66 -13.22 21.58
N ARG A 79 6.19 -13.09 22.79
CA ARG A 79 6.11 -11.82 23.54
C ARG A 79 6.78 -10.67 22.78
N ALA A 80 7.91 -10.93 22.13
CA ALA A 80 8.65 -9.93 21.36
C ALA A 80 7.87 -9.52 20.10
N GLU A 81 7.36 -10.49 19.33
CA GLU A 81 6.53 -10.22 18.15
C GLU A 81 5.25 -9.45 18.52
N LYS A 82 4.60 -9.84 19.62
CA LYS A 82 3.41 -9.14 20.10
C LYS A 82 3.74 -7.69 20.46
N ALA A 83 4.84 -7.44 21.16
CA ALA A 83 5.26 -6.08 21.51
C ALA A 83 5.65 -5.25 20.27
N ALA A 84 6.23 -5.88 19.24
CA ALA A 84 6.62 -5.21 18.01
C ALA A 84 5.41 -4.83 17.13
N VAL A 85 4.37 -5.67 17.09
CA VAL A 85 3.18 -5.45 16.24
C VAL A 85 2.09 -4.61 16.94
N GLU A 86 2.06 -4.59 18.28
CA GLU A 86 1.02 -3.90 19.05
C GLU A 86 0.81 -2.42 18.67
N PRO A 87 1.85 -1.60 18.41
CA PRO A 87 1.68 -0.21 17.98
C PRO A 87 0.94 -0.04 16.63
N PHE A 88 0.85 -1.11 15.84
CA PHE A 88 0.24 -1.13 14.51
C PHE A 88 -1.14 -1.80 14.48
N LEU A 89 -1.61 -2.37 15.60
CA LEU A 89 -2.96 -2.91 15.73
C LEU A 89 -3.93 -1.74 15.93
N ALA A 90 -4.42 -1.17 14.82
CA ALA A 90 -5.41 -0.10 14.86
C ALA A 90 -6.67 -0.53 15.64
N ALA A 91 -6.98 0.17 16.73
CA ALA A 91 -8.33 0.15 17.31
C ALA A 91 -9.25 0.81 16.28
N GLY A 92 -10.11 0.00 15.66
CA GLY A 92 -10.73 0.32 14.37
C GLY A 92 -11.33 1.71 14.27
N GLN A 93 -10.93 2.45 13.25
CA GLN A 93 -11.64 3.63 12.79
C GLN A 93 -11.60 3.74 11.26
N SER A 94 -12.83 3.90 10.74
CA SER A 94 -13.24 4.52 9.48
C SER A 94 -12.68 3.95 8.18
N GLU A 95 -13.42 3.02 7.59
CA GLU A 95 -13.50 2.89 6.13
C GLU A 95 -14.07 4.20 5.55
N GLY A 96 -13.20 5.18 5.30
CA GLY A 96 -13.52 6.32 4.46
C GLY A 96 -13.46 5.86 3.00
N GLU A 97 -14.61 5.92 2.31
CA GLU A 97 -14.68 5.65 0.87
C GLU A 97 -13.64 6.48 0.09
N PRO A 98 -13.02 5.91 -0.95
CA PRO A 98 -12.10 6.65 -1.79
C PRO A 98 -12.87 7.64 -2.68
N ASP A 99 -12.66 8.95 -2.47
CA ASP A 99 -12.91 9.96 -3.50
C ASP A 99 -11.96 9.69 -4.68
N ALA A 100 -12.45 8.91 -5.65
CA ALA A 100 -11.66 8.26 -6.68
C ALA A 100 -11.19 9.20 -7.82
N GLU A 101 -11.48 10.50 -7.76
CA GLU A 101 -11.41 11.33 -8.97
C GLU A 101 -10.08 12.06 -9.19
N ASN A 102 -9.09 11.97 -8.28
CA ASN A 102 -7.83 12.73 -8.47
C ASN A 102 -6.52 12.07 -7.99
N GLU A 103 -6.48 10.74 -7.86
CA GLU A 103 -5.38 10.06 -7.15
C GLU A 103 -4.69 8.93 -7.95
N ALA A 104 -4.69 9.02 -9.28
CA ALA A 104 -4.09 8.01 -10.14
C ALA A 104 -2.55 7.90 -9.99
N ASP A 105 -1.88 9.01 -9.62
CA ASP A 105 -0.42 9.12 -9.61
C ASP A 105 0.21 9.27 -8.22
N ALA A 106 -0.58 9.45 -7.16
CA ALA A 106 -0.03 9.62 -5.82
C ALA A 106 0.43 8.27 -5.22
N SER A 107 1.61 8.27 -4.62
CA SER A 107 2.13 7.10 -3.91
C SER A 107 1.20 6.71 -2.75
N PHE A 108 1.20 5.43 -2.36
CA PHE A 108 0.39 4.95 -1.24
C PHE A 108 0.59 5.78 0.04
N VAL A 109 1.84 6.19 0.30
CA VAL A 109 2.20 7.00 1.48
C VAL A 109 1.60 8.41 1.38
N GLU A 110 1.69 9.06 0.22
CA GLU A 110 1.07 10.38 0.02
C GLU A 110 -0.44 10.32 0.20
N ARG A 111 -1.10 9.27 -0.32
CA ARG A 111 -2.53 9.03 -0.12
C ARG A 111 -2.89 8.86 1.35
N LEU A 112 -2.09 8.09 2.10
CA LEU A 112 -2.29 7.88 3.54
C LEU A 112 -2.04 9.16 4.35
N GLN A 113 -0.95 9.89 4.06
CA GLN A 113 -0.63 11.15 4.73
C GLN A 113 -1.70 12.21 4.47
N LYS A 114 -2.21 12.29 3.24
CA LYS A 114 -3.30 13.19 2.87
C LYS A 114 -4.59 12.85 3.63
N ARG A 115 -4.96 11.56 3.73
CA ARG A 115 -6.11 11.13 4.55
C ARG A 115 -5.96 11.54 6.01
N ARG A 116 -4.79 11.29 6.63
CA ARG A 116 -4.52 11.72 8.02
C ARG A 116 -4.63 13.23 8.20
N ARG A 117 -4.11 14.02 7.25
CA ARG A 117 -4.23 15.49 7.28
C ARG A 117 -5.69 15.96 7.18
N LEU A 118 -6.54 15.25 6.42
CA LEU A 118 -7.96 15.57 6.28
C LEU A 118 -8.76 15.18 7.53
N GLU A 119 -8.43 14.07 8.18
CA GLU A 119 -9.00 13.68 9.48
C GLU A 119 -8.66 14.70 10.57
N ASP A 120 -7.40 15.13 10.67
CA ASP A 120 -6.95 16.15 11.62
C ASP A 120 -7.59 17.53 11.37
N GLN A 121 -8.00 17.80 10.13
CA GLN A 121 -8.56 19.09 9.70
C GLN A 121 -10.08 19.13 9.68
N GLN A 122 -10.80 18.06 10.05
CA GLN A 122 -12.26 18.12 10.14
C GLN A 122 -12.68 19.24 11.11
N PRO A 123 -13.25 20.35 10.64
CA PRO A 123 -13.64 21.43 11.52
C PRO A 123 -14.89 20.97 12.29
N GLY A 124 -14.83 21.03 13.62
CA GLY A 124 -16.00 20.84 14.47
C GLY A 124 -16.95 22.01 14.32
N TYR A 125 -17.83 21.98 13.32
CA TYR A 125 -18.92 22.94 13.23
C TYR A 125 -20.02 22.55 14.22
N GLU A 126 -20.25 23.37 15.23
CA GLU A 126 -21.46 23.25 16.04
C GLU A 126 -22.67 23.66 15.17
N LEU A 127 -23.69 22.79 15.12
CA LEU A 127 -24.93 23.07 14.43
C LEU A 127 -25.69 24.17 15.20
N LEU A 128 -25.44 25.43 14.86
CA LEU A 128 -26.16 26.56 15.44
C LEU A 128 -27.62 26.49 14.99
N SER A 129 -28.54 26.31 15.94
CA SER A 129 -29.97 26.32 15.67
C SER A 129 -30.39 27.71 15.19
N THR A 130 -30.60 27.81 13.88
CA THR A 130 -31.43 28.80 13.17
C THR A 130 -31.17 30.27 13.49
N ILE A 131 -30.56 30.98 12.54
CA ILE A 131 -30.59 32.44 12.52
C ILE A 131 -32.01 32.85 12.12
N SER A 132 -32.70 33.62 12.97
CA SER A 132 -34.07 34.06 12.67
C SER A 132 -34.10 34.92 11.40
N PRO A 133 -35.08 34.72 10.50
CA PRO A 133 -35.18 35.54 9.29
C PRO A 133 -35.58 36.98 9.65
N THR A 134 -34.91 37.94 9.03
CA THR A 134 -35.22 39.38 9.08
C THR A 134 -36.51 39.73 8.37
#